data_AF-A0A524LWE0-F1
#
_entry.id   AF-A0A524LWE0-F1
#
_cell.length_a   1.000
_cell.length_b   1.000
_cell.length_c   1.000
_cell.angle_alpha   90.00
_cell.angle_beta   90.00
_cell.angle_gamma   90.00
#
_symmetry.space_group_name_H-M   'P 1'
#
loop_
_entity.id
_entity.type
_entity.pdbx_description
1 polymer ?
#
loop_
_entity_poly.entity_id
_entity_poly.type
_entity_poly.pdbx_seq_one_letter_code
_entity_poly.pdbx_strand_id
1 'polypeptide(L)'
;MNFQRIAWGITGAGHFLDRSYQVFKELKLRDHELSVNTYISRAAEEVLRMYGLEQKLVKISGGDYLEEIFRESEQGSSSPKVGRFLLDRYDALFVTPATSNTVSKIAYGIADSLVTNAVAQAVKGRIPVYIVPVDIEGSIVSEMPYNIDRKQCRHCEDCPPRENCPHEAITEKNGVTDQIELLKCKGCGICKELCPYN
;
A
#
# COMPACT_ATOMS: atom_id res chain seq x y z
N MET A 1 -22.49 -12.09 -8.57
CA MET A 1 -21.99 -11.10 -9.55
C MET A 1 -20.66 -11.61 -10.05
N ASN A 2 -20.43 -11.63 -11.37
CA ASN A 2 -19.11 -11.97 -11.92
C ASN A 2 -18.41 -10.64 -12.24
N PHE A 3 -17.38 -10.28 -11.48
CA PHE A 3 -16.61 -9.07 -11.74
C PHE A 3 -15.52 -9.39 -12.75
N GLN A 4 -15.34 -8.52 -13.75
CA GLN A 4 -14.33 -8.67 -14.81
C GLN A 4 -13.37 -7.48 -14.83
N ARG A 5 -13.82 -6.29 -14.39
CA ARG A 5 -13.01 -5.07 -14.31
C ARG A 5 -13.20 -4.45 -12.93
N ILE A 6 -12.20 -4.53 -12.08
CA ILE A 6 -12.28 -4.00 -10.72
C ILE A 6 -11.25 -2.91 -10.48
N ALA A 7 -11.62 -1.95 -9.65
CA ALA A 7 -10.70 -0.97 -9.11
C ALA A 7 -10.31 -1.35 -7.68
N TRP A 8 -9.04 -1.19 -7.36
CA TRP A 8 -8.47 -1.47 -6.04
C TRP A 8 -7.84 -0.19 -5.46
N GLY A 9 -8.47 0.40 -4.45
CA GLY A 9 -7.94 1.50 -3.68
C GLY A 9 -7.08 1.04 -2.50
N ILE A 10 -5.85 1.55 -2.39
CA ILE A 10 -4.91 1.26 -1.30
C ILE A 10 -4.69 2.53 -0.47
N THR A 11 -4.87 2.43 0.85
CA THR A 11 -4.64 3.52 1.80
C THR A 11 -3.38 3.29 2.64
N GLY A 12 -2.96 4.28 3.43
CA GLY A 12 -1.72 4.25 4.24
C GLY A 12 -1.74 3.30 5.44
N ALA A 13 -2.29 2.10 5.30
CA ALA A 13 -2.34 1.06 6.32
C ALA A 13 -1.37 -0.07 5.98
N GLY A 14 -0.50 -0.43 6.93
CA GLY A 14 0.34 -1.64 6.83
C GLY A 14 -0.42 -2.91 7.22
N HIS A 15 -1.36 -2.80 8.16
CA HIS A 15 -2.23 -3.91 8.54
C HIS A 15 -3.06 -4.38 7.33
N PHE A 16 -3.18 -5.71 7.15
CA PHE A 16 -3.82 -6.35 5.99
C PHE A 16 -3.28 -5.97 4.60
N LEU A 17 -2.17 -5.24 4.48
CA LEU A 17 -1.65 -4.86 3.17
C LEU A 17 -1.19 -6.07 2.36
N ASP A 18 -0.36 -6.95 2.95
CA ASP A 18 0.07 -8.18 2.27
C ASP A 18 -1.12 -9.12 2.02
N ARG A 19 -2.03 -9.29 3.00
CA ARG A 19 -3.24 -10.11 2.82
C ARG A 19 -4.11 -9.61 1.68
N SER A 20 -4.32 -8.30 1.58
CA SER A 20 -5.06 -7.69 0.47
C SER A 20 -4.38 -8.03 -0.87
N TYR A 21 -3.06 -7.85 -0.95
CA TYR A 21 -2.27 -8.22 -2.12
C TYR A 21 -2.43 -9.70 -2.49
N GLN A 22 -2.34 -10.62 -1.52
CA GLN A 22 -2.52 -12.06 -1.78
C GLN A 22 -3.92 -12.38 -2.32
N VAL A 23 -4.97 -11.73 -1.80
CA VAL A 23 -6.34 -11.92 -2.30
C VAL A 23 -6.44 -11.51 -3.78
N PHE A 24 -5.96 -10.33 -4.15
CA PHE A 24 -5.99 -9.90 -5.56
C PHE A 24 -5.13 -10.80 -6.45
N LYS A 25 -4.00 -11.28 -5.95
CA LYS A 25 -3.14 -12.24 -6.65
C LYS A 25 -3.87 -13.56 -6.90
N GLU A 26 -4.52 -14.11 -5.89
CA GLU A 26 -5.31 -15.33 -6.03
C GLU A 26 -6.47 -15.16 -7.00
N LEU A 27 -7.17 -14.02 -6.97
CA LEU A 27 -8.24 -13.73 -7.92
C LEU A 27 -7.71 -13.72 -9.37
N LYS A 28 -6.58 -13.04 -9.61
CA LYS A 28 -5.89 -13.03 -10.92
C LYS A 28 -5.42 -14.41 -11.40
N LEU A 29 -5.05 -15.30 -10.47
CA LEU A 29 -4.65 -16.66 -10.80
C LEU A 29 -5.84 -17.56 -11.12
N ARG A 30 -7.02 -17.28 -10.55
CA ARG A 30 -8.25 -18.04 -10.79
C ARG A 30 -8.99 -17.57 -12.05
N ASP A 31 -8.89 -16.28 -12.37
CA ASP A 31 -9.49 -15.66 -13.54
C ASP A 31 -8.45 -14.77 -14.25
N HIS A 32 -7.93 -15.25 -15.37
CA HIS A 32 -6.92 -14.54 -16.17
C HIS A 32 -7.49 -13.33 -16.91
N GLU A 33 -8.80 -13.27 -17.13
CA GLU A 33 -9.47 -12.16 -17.83
C GLU A 33 -9.82 -11.01 -16.86
N LEU A 34 -9.77 -11.26 -15.54
CA LEU A 34 -10.00 -10.25 -14.53
C LEU A 34 -8.97 -9.12 -14.66
N SER A 35 -9.43 -7.91 -14.94
CA SER A 35 -8.60 -6.70 -15.01
C SER A 35 -8.66 -5.92 -13.70
N VAL A 36 -7.49 -5.51 -13.18
CA VAL A 36 -7.41 -4.80 -11.88
C VAL A 36 -6.68 -3.46 -12.06
N ASN A 37 -7.37 -2.35 -11.81
CA ASN A 37 -6.74 -1.02 -11.74
C ASN A 37 -6.45 -0.65 -10.31
N THR A 38 -5.22 -0.28 -10.01
CA THR A 38 -4.82 0.06 -8.65
C THR A 38 -4.77 1.59 -8.47
N TYR A 39 -5.41 2.10 -7.43
CA TYR A 39 -5.44 3.50 -7.02
C TYR A 39 -4.73 3.65 -5.68
N ILE A 40 -3.60 4.33 -5.65
CA ILE A 40 -2.71 4.40 -4.49
C ILE A 40 -2.73 5.82 -3.92
N SER A 41 -3.23 5.98 -2.69
CA SER A 41 -3.13 7.26 -1.98
C SER A 41 -1.67 7.63 -1.69
N ARG A 42 -1.38 8.92 -1.48
CA ARG A 42 0.00 9.36 -1.19
C ARG A 42 0.63 8.62 0.01
N ALA A 43 -0.13 8.42 1.08
CA ALA A 43 0.33 7.65 2.24
C ALA A 43 0.56 6.17 1.91
N ALA A 44 -0.28 5.57 1.06
CA ALA A 44 -0.09 4.19 0.63
C ALA A 44 1.19 4.00 -0.19
N GLU A 45 1.60 4.98 -1.00
CA GLU A 45 2.87 4.90 -1.75
C GLU A 45 4.06 4.68 -0.81
N GLU A 46 4.07 5.36 0.34
CA GLU A 46 5.11 5.20 1.36
C GLU A 46 5.02 3.83 2.04
N VAL A 47 3.82 3.41 2.45
CA VAL A 47 3.63 2.13 3.14
C VAL A 47 3.97 0.96 2.22
N LEU A 48 3.56 0.97 0.95
CA LEU A 48 3.90 -0.06 -0.02
C LEU A 48 5.42 -0.22 -0.21
N ARG A 49 6.17 0.89 -0.13
CA ARG A 49 7.63 0.89 -0.15
C ARG A 49 8.20 0.26 1.10
N MET A 50 7.77 0.72 2.28
CA MET A 50 8.22 0.21 3.57
C MET A 50 8.07 -1.31 3.69
N TYR A 51 6.98 -1.85 3.13
CA TYR A 51 6.64 -3.28 3.18
C TYR A 51 7.15 -4.08 1.95
N GLY A 52 7.87 -3.45 1.01
CA GLY A 52 8.42 -4.15 -0.17
C GLY A 52 7.38 -4.72 -1.13
N LEU A 53 6.18 -4.11 -1.19
CA LEU A 53 5.07 -4.52 -2.05
C LEU A 53 4.92 -3.65 -3.30
N GLU A 54 5.55 -2.46 -3.33
CA GLU A 54 5.44 -1.50 -4.44
C GLU A 54 5.71 -2.16 -5.82
N GLN A 55 6.82 -2.88 -5.97
CA GLN A 55 7.18 -3.54 -7.23
C GLN A 55 6.35 -4.80 -7.49
N LYS A 56 5.72 -5.39 -6.47
CA LYS A 56 4.91 -6.60 -6.64
C LYS A 56 3.53 -6.31 -7.22
N LEU A 57 3.06 -5.06 -7.14
CA LEU A 57 1.77 -4.63 -7.69
C LEU A 57 1.66 -4.82 -9.20
N VAL A 58 2.78 -4.81 -9.94
CA VAL A 58 2.78 -5.08 -11.39
C VAL A 58 2.29 -6.49 -11.73
N LYS A 59 2.31 -7.43 -10.77
CA LYS A 59 1.75 -8.78 -10.94
C LYS A 59 0.22 -8.79 -10.87
N ILE A 60 -0.38 -7.70 -10.39
CA ILE A 60 -1.82 -7.51 -10.26
C ILE A 60 -2.32 -6.57 -11.35
N SER A 61 -1.63 -5.45 -11.53
CA SER A 61 -1.91 -4.38 -12.47
C SER A 61 -0.70 -4.23 -13.40
N GLY A 62 -0.69 -5.02 -14.48
CA GLY A 62 0.44 -5.18 -15.40
C GLY A 62 0.82 -3.95 -16.23
N GLY A 63 0.01 -2.89 -16.19
CA GLY A 63 0.22 -1.67 -16.96
C GLY A 63 -0.49 -1.64 -18.32
N ASP A 64 -1.16 -2.73 -18.71
CA ASP A 64 -2.04 -2.78 -19.87
C ASP A 64 -3.32 -1.96 -19.66
N TYR A 65 -4.13 -1.80 -20.71
CA TYR A 65 -5.39 -1.06 -20.62
C TYR A 65 -6.33 -1.69 -19.59
N LEU A 66 -6.78 -0.89 -18.62
CA LEU A 66 -7.55 -1.32 -17.45
C LEU A 66 -6.75 -2.22 -16.49
N GLU A 67 -5.44 -2.12 -16.51
CA GLU A 67 -4.54 -2.76 -15.55
C GLU A 67 -3.51 -1.75 -15.02
N GLU A 68 -3.88 -0.48 -14.98
CA GLU A 68 -2.96 0.60 -14.65
C GLU A 68 -2.80 0.77 -13.12
N ILE A 69 -1.65 1.31 -12.73
CA ILE A 69 -1.37 1.76 -11.36
C ILE A 69 -1.39 3.28 -11.34
N PHE A 70 -2.39 3.87 -10.69
CA PHE A 70 -2.52 5.31 -10.49
C PHE A 70 -1.99 5.70 -9.11
N ARG A 71 -0.91 6.48 -9.09
CA ARG A 71 -0.32 7.05 -7.87
C ARG A 71 -0.81 8.47 -7.67
N GLU A 72 -1.28 8.80 -6.47
CA GLU A 72 -1.77 10.14 -6.15
C GLU A 72 -0.74 11.23 -6.46
N SER A 73 0.55 10.95 -6.23
CA SER A 73 1.66 11.84 -6.56
C SER A 73 1.74 12.21 -8.06
N GLU A 74 1.16 11.40 -8.95
CA GLU A 74 1.22 11.56 -10.41
C GLU A 74 -0.10 12.08 -11.02
N GLN A 75 -1.18 12.18 -10.23
CA GLN A 75 -2.51 12.54 -10.75
C GLN A 75 -2.83 14.03 -10.71
N GLY A 76 -2.08 14.83 -9.94
CA GLY A 76 -2.43 16.21 -9.63
C GLY A 76 -3.69 16.34 -8.76
N SER A 77 -4.02 17.56 -8.33
CA SER A 77 -5.06 17.81 -7.32
C SER A 77 -6.48 17.41 -7.74
N SER A 78 -6.77 17.36 -9.05
CA SER A 78 -8.11 17.03 -9.57
C SER A 78 -8.32 15.53 -9.83
N SER A 79 -7.26 14.70 -9.80
CA SER A 79 -7.33 13.25 -10.00
C SER A 79 -8.16 12.80 -11.22
N PRO A 80 -7.89 13.28 -12.45
CA PRO A 80 -8.79 13.11 -13.60
C PRO A 80 -9.11 11.64 -13.93
N LYS A 81 -8.22 10.70 -13.62
CA LYS A 81 -8.42 9.25 -13.86
C LYS A 81 -9.55 8.64 -13.03
N VAL A 82 -10.00 9.28 -11.95
CA VAL A 82 -11.21 8.84 -11.22
C VAL A 82 -12.49 9.08 -12.03
N GLY A 83 -12.46 9.90 -13.09
CA GLY A 83 -13.60 10.04 -14.00
C GLY A 83 -14.02 8.74 -14.69
N ARG A 84 -13.14 7.72 -14.74
CA ARG A 84 -13.46 6.38 -15.29
C ARG A 84 -14.62 5.69 -14.59
N PHE A 85 -14.87 5.98 -13.31
CA PHE A 85 -16.03 5.45 -12.59
C PHE A 85 -17.37 5.93 -13.18
N LEU A 86 -17.42 7.12 -13.77
CA LEU A 86 -18.62 7.65 -14.43
C LEU A 86 -18.80 7.11 -15.86
N LEU A 87 -17.76 6.49 -16.42
CA LEU A 87 -17.74 5.94 -17.77
C LEU A 87 -18.00 4.42 -17.78
N ASP A 88 -18.52 3.88 -16.68
CA ASP A 88 -18.86 2.45 -16.51
C ASP A 88 -17.69 1.51 -16.89
N ARG A 89 -16.47 1.91 -16.49
CA ARG A 89 -15.24 1.16 -16.76
C ARG A 89 -14.95 0.07 -15.72
N TYR A 90 -15.60 0.14 -14.56
CA TYR A 90 -15.37 -0.76 -13.44
C TYR A 90 -16.69 -1.33 -12.94
N ASP A 91 -16.70 -2.63 -12.66
CA ASP A 91 -17.86 -3.33 -12.11
C ASP A 91 -17.96 -3.15 -10.59
N ALA A 92 -16.83 -2.87 -9.91
CA ALA A 92 -16.74 -2.59 -8.48
C ALA A 92 -15.46 -1.85 -8.10
N LEU A 93 -15.50 -1.13 -6.97
CA LEU A 93 -14.35 -0.57 -6.27
C LEU A 93 -14.16 -1.29 -4.92
N PHE A 94 -12.97 -1.81 -4.68
CA PHE A 94 -12.54 -2.35 -3.39
C PHE A 94 -11.51 -1.42 -2.76
N VAL A 95 -11.74 -0.92 -1.56
CA VAL A 95 -10.78 -0.13 -0.79
C VAL A 95 -10.24 -1.00 0.34
N THR A 96 -9.03 -1.51 0.17
CA THR A 96 -8.39 -2.38 1.16
C THR A 96 -6.86 -2.33 1.06
N PRO A 97 -6.15 -2.18 2.19
CA PRO A 97 -6.67 -1.81 3.50
C PRO A 97 -7.16 -0.35 3.52
N ALA A 98 -8.14 -0.05 4.37
CA ALA A 98 -8.68 1.29 4.61
C ALA A 98 -8.36 1.79 6.03
N THR A 99 -7.51 2.82 6.16
CA THR A 99 -7.21 3.48 7.45
C THR A 99 -8.44 4.17 8.05
N SER A 100 -8.49 4.35 9.38
CA SER A 100 -9.51 5.21 10.01
C SER A 100 -9.59 6.61 9.38
N ASN A 101 -8.46 7.20 8.98
CA ASN A 101 -8.45 8.51 8.32
C ASN A 101 -9.23 8.48 7.00
N THR A 102 -8.99 7.48 6.15
CA THR A 102 -9.74 7.33 4.90
C THR A 102 -11.22 7.00 5.16
N VAL A 103 -11.51 6.10 6.09
CA VAL A 103 -12.90 5.73 6.45
C VAL A 103 -13.67 6.95 6.95
N SER A 104 -13.09 7.75 7.85
CA SER A 104 -13.69 8.99 8.33
C SER A 104 -13.93 9.98 7.19
N LYS A 105 -12.94 10.20 6.32
CA LYS A 105 -13.12 11.07 5.15
C LYS A 105 -14.30 10.62 4.27
N ILE A 106 -14.40 9.33 3.99
CA ILE A 106 -15.52 8.76 3.22
C ILE A 106 -16.85 9.00 3.94
N ALA A 107 -16.93 8.71 5.24
CA ALA A 107 -18.15 8.86 6.03
C ALA A 107 -18.65 10.32 6.07
N TYR A 108 -17.73 11.29 6.09
CA TYR A 108 -18.05 12.72 6.06
C TYR A 108 -18.11 13.32 4.64
N GLY A 109 -17.96 12.53 3.59
CA GLY A 109 -18.02 12.99 2.20
C GLY A 109 -16.80 13.83 1.76
N ILE A 110 -15.67 13.75 2.45
CA ILE A 110 -14.41 14.41 2.07
C ILE A 110 -13.73 13.57 0.97
N ALA A 111 -13.44 14.21 -0.16
CA ALA A 111 -12.91 13.59 -1.38
C ALA A 111 -11.58 14.22 -1.85
N ASP A 112 -10.63 14.41 -0.92
CA ASP A 112 -9.39 15.19 -1.12
C ASP A 112 -8.13 14.36 -1.44
N SER A 113 -8.20 13.03 -1.34
CA SER A 113 -7.17 12.09 -1.77
C SER A 113 -7.62 11.29 -3.00
N LEU A 114 -6.68 10.63 -3.69
CA LEU A 114 -7.01 9.83 -4.88
C LEU A 114 -8.06 8.75 -4.57
N VAL A 115 -7.90 8.05 -3.45
CA VAL A 115 -8.80 6.96 -3.04
C VAL A 115 -10.17 7.49 -2.59
N THR A 116 -10.21 8.56 -1.80
CA THR A 116 -11.50 9.15 -1.37
C THR A 116 -12.26 9.76 -2.56
N ASN A 117 -11.56 10.32 -3.55
CA ASN A 117 -12.16 10.82 -4.78
C ASN A 117 -12.65 9.67 -5.67
N ALA A 118 -11.91 8.57 -5.77
CA ALA A 118 -12.37 7.35 -6.43
C ALA A 118 -13.68 6.83 -5.82
N VAL A 119 -13.80 6.79 -4.48
CA VAL A 119 -15.05 6.42 -3.80
C VAL A 119 -16.19 7.37 -4.14
N ALA A 120 -15.95 8.69 -4.09
CA ALA A 120 -16.98 9.68 -4.44
C ALA A 120 -17.46 9.53 -5.89
N GLN A 121 -16.56 9.29 -6.86
CA GLN A 121 -16.95 9.07 -8.25
C GLN A 121 -17.62 7.71 -8.46
N ALA A 122 -17.19 6.65 -7.77
CA ALA A 122 -17.83 5.34 -7.82
C ALA A 122 -19.29 5.42 -7.35
N VAL A 123 -19.54 6.05 -6.21
CA VAL A 123 -20.89 6.28 -5.69
C VAL A 123 -21.73 7.12 -6.66
N LYS A 124 -21.17 8.20 -7.21
CA LYS A 124 -21.83 9.04 -8.23
C LYS A 124 -22.18 8.24 -9.49
N GLY A 125 -21.31 7.32 -9.90
CA GLY A 125 -21.50 6.41 -11.04
C GLY A 125 -22.36 5.19 -10.75
N ARG A 126 -22.86 5.02 -9.51
CA ARG A 126 -23.58 3.83 -9.04
C ARG A 126 -22.77 2.53 -9.12
N ILE A 127 -21.44 2.64 -9.03
CA ILE A 127 -20.54 1.50 -8.96
C ILE A 127 -20.48 1.01 -7.49
N PRO A 128 -20.69 -0.29 -7.23
CA PRO A 128 -20.56 -0.86 -5.89
C PRO A 128 -19.19 -0.58 -5.26
N VAL A 129 -19.18 -0.15 -4.00
CA VAL A 129 -17.96 0.12 -3.23
C VAL A 129 -17.90 -0.79 -2.01
N TYR A 130 -16.79 -1.52 -1.86
CA TYR A 130 -16.48 -2.37 -0.71
C TYR A 130 -15.29 -1.79 0.04
N ILE A 131 -15.38 -1.66 1.36
CA ILE A 131 -14.33 -1.04 2.19
C ILE A 131 -13.94 -2.02 3.30
N VAL A 132 -12.64 -2.26 3.44
CA VAL A 132 -12.08 -3.10 4.52
C VAL A 132 -11.34 -2.20 5.52
N PRO A 133 -12.03 -1.73 6.59
CA PRO A 133 -11.40 -0.95 7.64
C PRO A 133 -10.41 -1.81 8.42
N VAL A 134 -9.24 -1.26 8.76
CA VAL A 134 -8.21 -2.00 9.51
C VAL A 134 -8.18 -1.67 11.01
N ASP A 135 -8.70 -0.51 11.38
CA ASP A 135 -8.69 0.01 12.76
C ASP A 135 -10.08 -0.23 13.39
N ILE A 136 -10.45 -1.50 13.57
CA ILE A 136 -11.71 -1.92 14.18
C ILE A 136 -11.48 -2.45 15.60
N GLU A 137 -12.50 -2.35 16.46
CA GLU A 137 -12.42 -2.76 17.87
C GLU A 137 -11.97 -4.23 18.03
N GLY A 138 -11.03 -4.48 18.94
CA GLY A 138 -10.45 -5.80 19.21
C GLY A 138 -8.92 -5.79 19.29
N SER A 139 -8.32 -6.95 19.55
CA SER A 139 -6.86 -7.11 19.49
C SER A 139 -6.42 -7.29 18.04
N ILE A 140 -5.77 -6.28 17.47
CA ILE A 140 -5.24 -6.31 16.11
C ILE A 140 -3.75 -6.71 16.17
N VAL A 141 -3.38 -7.80 15.51
CA VAL A 141 -1.97 -8.20 15.33
C VAL A 141 -1.49 -7.69 13.97
N SER A 142 -0.51 -6.78 13.98
CA SER A 142 0.06 -6.21 12.77
C SER A 142 1.52 -6.63 12.61
N GLU A 143 1.88 -7.03 11.40
CA GLU A 143 3.28 -7.14 11.02
C GLU A 143 3.85 -5.74 10.91
N MET A 144 4.97 -5.49 11.58
CA MET A 144 5.69 -4.22 11.48
C MET A 144 6.60 -4.24 10.26
N PRO A 145 6.89 -3.07 9.64
CA PRO A 145 7.98 -2.99 8.68
C PRO A 145 9.30 -3.32 9.40
N TYR A 146 10.34 -3.64 8.63
CA TYR A 146 11.67 -3.90 9.21
C TYR A 146 12.08 -2.77 10.15
N ASN A 147 12.37 -3.14 11.39
CA ASN A 147 12.82 -2.26 12.46
C ASN A 147 13.98 -2.92 13.20
N ILE A 148 14.80 -2.11 13.87
CA ILE A 148 15.85 -2.62 14.77
C ILE A 148 15.25 -2.71 16.18
N ASP A 149 15.31 -3.90 16.79
CA ASP A 149 14.97 -4.05 18.20
C ASP A 149 16.12 -3.52 19.06
N ARG A 150 15.92 -2.34 19.65
CA ARG A 150 16.93 -1.69 20.50
C ARG A 150 17.32 -2.51 21.73
N LYS A 151 16.48 -3.47 22.16
CA LYS A 151 16.82 -4.36 23.27
C LYS A 151 17.81 -5.46 22.86
N GLN A 152 17.83 -5.81 21.57
CA GLN A 152 18.71 -6.85 21.02
C GLN A 152 19.94 -6.26 20.32
N CYS A 153 19.84 -5.01 19.83
CA CYS A 153 20.94 -4.31 19.18
C CYS A 153 22.17 -4.21 20.10
N ARG A 154 23.34 -4.59 19.56
CA ARG A 154 24.62 -4.58 20.29
C ARG A 154 25.45 -3.31 20.10
N HIS A 155 24.99 -2.37 19.29
CA HIS A 155 25.73 -1.15 18.94
C HIS A 155 27.17 -1.45 18.51
N CYS A 156 27.32 -2.43 17.62
CA CYS A 156 28.62 -2.84 17.09
C CYS A 156 29.32 -1.68 16.38
N GLU A 157 30.66 -1.63 16.47
CA GLU A 157 31.48 -0.71 15.70
C GLU A 157 31.33 -0.98 14.18
N ASP A 158 31.49 -2.26 13.79
CA ASP A 158 31.20 -2.73 12.44
C ASP A 158 29.74 -3.19 12.35
N CYS A 159 28.96 -2.59 11.46
CA CYS A 159 27.54 -2.88 11.31
C CYS A 159 27.23 -3.26 9.86
N PRO A 160 27.33 -4.57 9.51
CA PRO A 160 27.07 -5.03 8.15
C PRO A 160 25.69 -4.60 7.59
N PRO A 161 24.58 -4.62 8.36
CA PRO A 161 23.30 -4.09 7.89
C PRO A 161 23.33 -2.63 7.47
N ARG A 162 24.09 -1.79 8.18
CA ARG A 162 24.25 -0.36 7.87
C ARG A 162 25.06 -0.16 6.60
N GLU A 163 26.22 -0.83 6.52
CA GLU A 163 27.17 -0.68 5.42
C GLU A 163 26.65 -1.21 4.09
N ASN A 164 25.74 -2.19 4.13
CA ASN A 164 25.22 -2.86 2.94
C ASN A 164 23.75 -2.53 2.65
N CYS A 165 23.17 -1.51 3.30
CA CYS A 165 21.81 -1.09 2.99
C CYS A 165 21.79 -0.35 1.63
N PRO A 166 21.17 -0.92 0.58
CA PRO A 166 21.19 -0.32 -0.76
C PRO A 166 20.39 0.99 -0.87
N HIS A 167 19.64 1.34 0.17
CA HIS A 167 18.80 2.53 0.23
C HIS A 167 19.23 3.52 1.32
N GLU A 168 20.38 3.27 1.97
CA GLU A 168 20.90 4.13 3.05
C GLU A 168 19.84 4.41 4.13
N ALA A 169 19.00 3.40 4.40
CA ALA A 169 17.90 3.50 5.35
C ALA A 169 18.36 3.25 6.79
N ILE A 170 19.56 2.69 6.99
CA ILE A 170 20.18 2.52 8.30
C ILE A 170 21.34 3.51 8.36
N THR A 171 21.21 4.55 9.18
CA THR A 171 22.21 5.60 9.31
C THR A 171 22.59 5.79 10.77
N GLU A 172 23.84 6.20 11.00
CA GLU A 172 24.31 6.56 12.33
C GLU A 172 23.78 7.94 12.70
N LYS A 173 23.07 8.04 13.82
CA LYS A 173 22.60 9.31 14.38
C LYS A 173 23.07 9.40 15.83
N ASN A 174 23.79 10.48 16.16
CA ASN A 174 24.36 10.73 17.49
C ASN A 174 25.28 9.59 18.00
N GLY A 175 26.07 8.98 17.11
CA GLY A 175 26.96 7.87 17.47
C GLY A 175 26.28 6.50 17.57
N VAL A 176 25.01 6.39 17.15
CA VAL A 176 24.21 5.18 17.35
C VAL A 176 23.53 4.76 16.05
N THR A 177 23.60 3.47 15.73
CA THR A 177 22.94 2.83 14.59
C THR A 177 21.86 1.86 15.08
N ASP A 178 20.75 2.38 15.58
CA ASP A 178 19.67 1.60 16.20
C ASP A 178 18.28 1.83 15.60
N GLN A 179 18.23 2.48 14.43
CA GLN A 179 16.99 2.88 13.76
C GLN A 179 17.06 2.69 12.25
N ILE A 180 15.90 2.40 11.67
CA ILE A 180 15.68 2.37 10.22
C ILE A 180 14.84 3.60 9.85
N GLU A 181 15.35 4.42 8.95
CA GLU A 181 14.63 5.51 8.30
C GLU A 181 13.60 4.92 7.32
N LEU A 182 12.37 4.69 7.82
CA LEU A 182 11.33 3.97 7.09
C LEU A 182 10.99 4.57 5.72
N LEU A 183 11.04 5.89 5.57
CA LEU A 183 10.77 6.56 4.28
C LEU A 183 11.84 6.26 3.21
N LYS A 184 13.05 5.86 3.61
CA LYS A 184 14.10 5.38 2.70
C LYS A 184 14.02 3.87 2.49
N CYS A 185 13.50 3.12 3.46
CA CYS A 185 13.40 1.67 3.41
C CYS A 185 12.48 1.19 2.29
N LYS A 186 12.93 0.17 1.55
CA LYS A 186 12.14 -0.50 0.49
C LYS A 186 11.71 -1.92 0.86
N GLY A 187 11.84 -2.31 2.13
CA GLY A 187 11.39 -3.60 2.63
C GLY A 187 12.11 -4.82 2.03
N CYS A 188 13.38 -4.70 1.61
CA CYS A 188 14.12 -5.78 0.95
C CYS A 188 14.57 -6.90 1.90
N GLY A 189 14.68 -6.64 3.21
CA GLY A 189 15.07 -7.64 4.20
C GLY A 189 16.58 -7.94 4.32
N ILE A 190 17.44 -7.34 3.50
CA ILE A 190 18.90 -7.52 3.53
C ILE A 190 19.47 -7.27 4.94
N CYS A 191 18.96 -6.28 5.66
CA CYS A 191 19.41 -5.98 7.02
C CYS A 191 19.23 -7.15 8.00
N LYS A 192 18.15 -7.92 7.86
CA LYS A 192 17.86 -9.10 8.67
C LYS A 192 18.82 -10.25 8.35
N GLU A 193 19.19 -10.41 7.09
CA GLU A 193 20.11 -11.46 6.65
C GLU A 193 21.56 -11.18 7.11
N LEU A 194 21.93 -9.89 7.18
CA LEU A 194 23.27 -9.47 7.55
C LEU A 194 23.48 -9.24 9.05
N CYS A 195 22.43 -9.10 9.85
CA CYS A 195 22.55 -8.90 11.30
C CYS A 195 22.80 -10.25 12.00
N PRO A 196 23.96 -10.47 12.64
CA PRO A 196 24.21 -11.72 13.36
C PRO A 196 23.40 -11.86 14.65
N TYR A 197 22.72 -10.78 15.08
CA TYR A 197 21.90 -10.72 16.29
C TYR A 197 20.39 -10.64 16.00
N ASN A 198 20.01 -10.82 14.73
CA ASN A 198 18.66 -10.71 14.14
C ASN A 198 18.19 -9.26 13.85
#